data_AF-A0A1I0A1T8-F1
#
_entry.id   AF-A0A1I0A1T8-F1
#
_cell.length_a   1.000
_cell.length_b   1.000
_cell.length_c   1.000
_cell.angle_alpha   90.00
_cell.angle_beta   90.00
_cell.angle_gamma   90.00
#
_symmetry.space_group_name_H-M   'P 1'
#
loop_
_entity.id
_entity.type
_entity.pdbx_description
1 polymer ?
#
loop_
_entity_poly.entity_id
_entity_poly.type
_entity_poly.pdbx_seq_one_letter_code
_entity_poly.pdbx_strand_id
1 'polypeptide(L)' 'MRTLIAAATLLPTAALAHPGHHEDADPTHLLTQPDHLGTLALIVAAGVAAWVLLRGRS' A
#
# COMPACT_ATOMS: atom_id res chain seq x y z
N MET A 1 -16.46 -11.26 -2.80
CA MET A 1 -16.38 -9.91 -3.40
C MET A 1 -16.77 -8.81 -2.41
N ARG A 2 -17.94 -8.88 -1.73
CA ARG A 2 -18.36 -7.89 -0.71
C ARG A 2 -17.33 -7.62 0.40
N THR A 3 -16.66 -8.66 0.91
CA THR A 3 -15.64 -8.55 1.96
C THR A 3 -14.38 -7.80 1.51
N LEU A 4 -13.96 -7.95 0.25
CA LEU A 4 -12.81 -7.24 -0.31
C LEU A 4 -13.09 -5.74 -0.48
N ILE A 5 -14.32 -5.39 -0.85
CA ILE A 5 -14.77 -4.00 -1.00
C ILE A 5 -14.78 -3.31 0.37
N ALA A 6 -15.26 -3.98 1.42
CA ALA A 6 -15.25 -3.45 2.79
C ALA A 6 -13.82 -3.28 3.35
N ALA A 7 -12.90 -4.18 3.01
CA ALA A 7 -11.50 -4.03 3.36
C ALA A 7 -10.84 -2.86 2.62
N ALA A 8 -11.19 -2.63 1.35
CA ALA A 8 -10.68 -1.50 0.57
C ALA A 8 -11.12 -0.14 1.13
N THR A 9 -12.30 -0.05 1.74
CA THR A 9 -12.77 1.18 2.42
C THR A 9 -12.07 1.47 3.75
N LEU A 10 -11.35 0.49 4.31
CA LEU A 10 -10.52 0.66 5.51
C LEU A 10 -9.05 0.99 5.17
N LEU A 11 -8.67 0.96 3.88
CA LEU A 11 -7.36 1.45 3.47
C LEU A 11 -7.28 2.94 3.80
N PRO A 12 -6.24 3.38 4.53
CA PRO A 12 -6.17 4.75 4.97
C PRO A 12 -6.17 5.68 3.76
N THR A 13 -7.07 6.66 3.78
CA THR A 13 -7.05 7.88 2.96
C THR A 13 -5.82 8.76 3.24
N ALA A 14 -4.74 8.21 3.79
CA ALA A 14 -3.46 8.89 4.00
C ALA A 14 -2.87 9.40 2.68
N ALA A 15 -3.19 8.74 1.55
CA ALA A 15 -2.84 9.23 0.23
C ALA A 15 -3.56 10.54 -0.17
N LEU A 16 -4.65 10.93 0.50
CA LEU A 16 -5.46 12.11 0.18
C LEU A 16 -5.24 13.29 1.16
N ALA A 17 -4.39 13.16 2.16
CA ALA A 17 -4.22 14.20 3.19
C ALA A 17 -3.21 15.31 2.81
N HIS A 18 -2.46 15.15 1.72
CA HIS A 18 -1.47 16.14 1.28
C HIS A 18 -1.96 16.76 -0.03
N PRO A 19 -2.18 18.10 -0.11
CA PRO A 19 -2.20 18.80 -1.39
C PRO A 19 -0.85 18.53 -2.05
N GLY A 20 -0.83 17.62 -3.03
CA GLY A 20 0.39 17.10 -3.61
C GLY A 20 1.18 18.20 -4.29
N HIS A 21 2.29 18.62 -3.68
CA HIS A 21 3.42 19.19 -4.40
C HIS A 21 4.08 18.03 -5.13
N HIS A 22 3.46 17.60 -6.24
CA HIS A 22 3.96 16.49 -7.05
C HIS A 22 5.33 16.78 -7.69
N GLU A 23 5.81 18.02 -7.58
CA GLU A 23 7.19 18.41 -7.89
C GLU A 23 8.25 17.75 -7.01
N ASP A 24 7.92 17.30 -5.79
CA ASP A 24 8.86 16.65 -4.87
C ASP A 24 8.81 15.11 -4.92
N ALA A 25 7.97 14.54 -5.80
CA ALA A 25 7.85 13.09 -5.98
C ALA A 25 9.02 12.51 -6.79
N ASP A 26 10.22 12.56 -6.21
CA ASP A 26 11.43 11.95 -6.75
C ASP A 26 11.52 10.47 -6.34
N PRO A 27 12.02 9.55 -7.19
CA PRO A 27 12.23 8.16 -6.79
C PRO A 27 13.07 8.00 -5.52
N THR A 28 14.00 8.93 -5.26
CA THR A 28 14.77 8.94 -4.01
C THR A 28 13.87 9.24 -2.83
N HIS A 29 12.94 10.19 -2.94
CA HIS A 29 11.96 10.50 -1.90
C HIS A 29 11.12 9.27 -1.54
N LEU A 30 10.59 8.57 -2.56
CA LEU A 30 9.76 7.37 -2.37
C LEU A 30 10.52 6.19 -1.74
N LEU A 31 11.83 6.09 -1.95
CA LEU A 31 12.64 4.94 -1.53
C LEU A 31 13.52 5.22 -0.30
N THR A 32 13.59 6.46 0.18
CA THR A 32 14.43 6.83 1.34
C THR A 32 13.61 7.35 2.51
N GLN A 33 12.39 7.82 2.28
CA GLN A 33 11.57 8.33 3.36
C GLN A 33 10.99 7.20 4.23
N PRO A 34 11.16 7.28 5.57
CA PRO A 34 10.77 6.20 6.48
C PRO A 34 9.28 5.82 6.41
N ASP A 35 8.39 6.79 6.21
CA ASP A 35 6.94 6.61 6.09
C ASP A 35 6.55 5.88 4.79
N HIS A 36 7.21 6.21 3.68
CA HIS A 36 7.05 5.49 2.41
C HIS A 36 7.57 4.06 2.50
N LEU A 37 8.73 3.85 3.12
CA LEU A 37 9.29 2.51 3.34
C LEU A 37 8.38 1.63 4.21
N GLY A 38 7.80 2.19 5.28
CA GLY A 38 6.82 1.47 6.10
C GLY A 38 5.59 1.04 5.31
N THR A 39 5.08 1.94 4.46
CA THR A 39 3.92 1.66 3.60
C THR A 39 4.25 0.59 2.54
N LEU A 40 5.40 0.69 1.89
CA LEU A 40 5.89 -0.30 0.91
C LEU A 40 6.07 -1.68 1.55
N ALA A 41 6.66 -1.74 2.75
CA ALA A 41 6.86 -2.99 3.48
C ALA A 41 5.51 -3.68 3.79
N LEU A 42 4.51 -2.90 4.22
CA LEU A 42 3.16 -3.41 4.47
C LEU A 42 2.50 -3.95 3.21
N ILE A 43 2.58 -3.23 2.09
CA ILE A 43 2.04 -3.66 0.79
C ILE A 43 2.67 -4.98 0.34
N VAL A 44 4.00 -5.08 0.42
CA VAL A 44 4.73 -6.31 0.04
C VAL A 44 4.32 -7.47 0.93
N ALA A 45 4.29 -7.28 2.26
CA ALA A 45 3.90 -8.33 3.20
C ALA A 45 2.47 -8.82 2.95
N ALA A 46 1.52 -7.91 2.72
CA ALA A 46 0.13 -8.25 2.42
C ALA A 46 0.01 -9.00 1.09
N GLY A 47 0.73 -8.56 0.04
CA GLY A 47 0.76 -9.23 -1.26
C GLY A 47 1.31 -10.66 -1.19
N VAL A 48 2.41 -10.86 -0.47
CA VAL A 48 2.99 -12.20 -0.25
C VAL A 48 2.04 -13.09 0.54
N ALA A 49 1.45 -12.57 1.62
CA ALA A 49 0.48 -13.33 2.43
C ALA A 49 -0.74 -13.75 1.59
N ALA A 50 -1.29 -12.83 0.80
CA ALA A 50 -2.40 -13.12 -0.11
C ALA A 50 -2.02 -14.18 -1.14
N TRP A 51 -0.84 -14.06 -1.76
CA TRP A 51 -0.35 -15.06 -2.71
C TRP A 51 -0.21 -16.45 -2.09
N VAL A 52 0.38 -16.55 -0.90
CA VAL A 52 0.53 -17.82 -0.16
C VAL A 52 -0.82 -18.44 0.19
N LEU A 53 -1.79 -17.64 0.61
CA LEU A 53 -3.12 -18.12 0.97
C LEU A 53 -3.95 -18.54 -0.26
N LEU A 54 -3.75 -17.89 -1.40
CA LEU A 54 -4.52 -18.14 -2.62
C LEU A 54 -3.91 -19.25 -3.49
N ARG A 55 -2.57 -19.43 -3.52
CA ARG A 55 -1.90 -20.47 -4.32
C ARG A 55 -2.25 -21.90 -3.90
N GLY A 56 -2.66 -22.12 -2.65
CA GLY A 56 -3.10 -23.44 -2.16
C GLY A 56 -4.55 -23.77 -2.48
N ARG A 57 -5.26 -22.86 -3.16
CA ARG A 57 -6.68 -22.99 -3.53
C ARG A 57 -6.89 -23.17 -5.04
N SER A 58 -5.79 -23.30 -5.80
CA SER A 58 -5.75 -23.46 -7.26
C SER A 58 -5.65 -24.93 -7.64
#